data_AF-V4KN74-F1
#
_entry.id   AF-V4KN74-F1
#
_cell.length_a   1.000
_cell.length_b   1.000
_cell.length_c   1.000
_cell.angle_alpha   90.00
_cell.angle_beta   90.00
_cell.angle_gamma   90.00
#
_symmetry.space_group_name_H-M   'P 1'
#
loop_
_entity.id
_entity.type
_entity.pdbx_description
1 polymer ?
#
loop_
_entity_poly.entity_id
_entity_poly.type
_entity_poly.pdbx_seq_one_letter_code
_entity_poly.pdbx_strand_id
1 'polypeptide(L)'
;MPKRLAEAPPSSETLRVRHADSFGSYRSQVAEFLSQEERISLHDLQATVRHSNTAIGAGMSNLNKEKLNVLLRQCVKNLTPEIDEMQQRVCRMHLISQMANNCASSSPSILQSIVVPDESGGATEDDIQNLVSDLDLVKRLMSQDSHALLSELENMQQELENLLDDVVATCRPMTHGEKRDLQKSIKELPEGNLHRIAEIVANHCIRSGKEFFDEVIVNLEQSDNIMLWRLHFYVGAVKNARKLGR
;
A
#
# COMPACT_ATOMS: atom_id res chain seq x y z
N MET A 1 -57.59 19.74 -19.13
CA MET A 1 -56.44 19.62 -18.22
C MET A 1 -56.32 18.18 -17.76
N PRO A 2 -55.33 17.44 -18.26
CA PRO A 2 -54.53 16.61 -17.36
C PRO A 2 -53.03 16.87 -17.54
N LYS A 3 -52.34 16.97 -16.39
CA LYS A 3 -50.89 17.19 -16.28
C LYS A 3 -50.14 16.00 -16.87
N ARG A 4 -49.24 16.27 -17.83
CA ARG A 4 -48.21 15.30 -18.23
C ARG A 4 -47.17 15.21 -17.11
N LEU A 5 -46.94 13.99 -16.66
CA LEU A 5 -45.92 13.60 -15.69
C LEU A 5 -44.55 13.82 -16.34
N ALA A 6 -43.68 14.58 -15.68
CA ALA A 6 -42.31 14.77 -16.11
C ALA A 6 -41.52 13.47 -15.84
N GLU A 7 -41.00 12.84 -16.89
CA GLU A 7 -39.94 11.84 -16.78
C GLU A 7 -38.66 12.56 -16.34
N ALA A 8 -38.12 12.14 -15.20
CA ALA A 8 -36.77 12.50 -14.79
C ALA A 8 -35.75 11.63 -15.56
N PRO A 9 -34.59 12.18 -15.96
CA PRO A 9 -33.56 11.39 -16.63
C PRO A 9 -32.94 10.37 -15.67
N PRO A 10 -32.51 9.20 -16.16
CA PRO A 10 -31.92 8.16 -15.31
C PRO A 10 -30.62 8.66 -14.69
N SER A 11 -30.59 8.72 -13.35
CA SER A 11 -29.38 8.90 -12.58
C SER A 11 -28.40 7.79 -12.94
N SER A 12 -27.25 8.17 -13.49
CA SER A 12 -26.11 7.28 -13.68
C SER A 12 -25.51 6.96 -12.32
N GLU A 13 -26.19 6.06 -11.60
CA GLU A 13 -25.65 5.33 -10.48
C GLU A 13 -24.71 4.26 -11.03
N THR A 14 -23.50 4.67 -11.44
CA THR A 14 -22.36 3.76 -11.40
C THR A 14 -22.15 3.41 -9.93
N LEU A 15 -22.77 2.31 -9.52
CA LEU A 15 -22.47 1.59 -8.29
C LEU A 15 -20.94 1.35 -8.27
N ARG A 16 -20.19 2.24 -7.60
CA ARG A 16 -18.90 1.86 -7.04
C ARG A 16 -19.25 0.88 -5.94
N VAL A 17 -19.11 -0.41 -6.22
CA VAL A 17 -18.99 -1.41 -5.15
C VAL A 17 -17.75 -0.99 -4.37
N ARG A 18 -17.97 -0.30 -3.25
CA ARG A 18 -16.95 -0.10 -2.22
C ARG A 18 -16.49 -1.52 -1.88
N HIS A 19 -15.31 -1.90 -2.33
CA HIS A 19 -14.67 -3.08 -1.77
C HIS A 19 -14.62 -2.85 -0.26
N ALA A 20 -15.14 -3.82 0.49
CA ALA A 20 -15.02 -3.78 1.94
C ALA A 20 -13.55 -3.56 2.29
N ASP A 21 -13.27 -2.78 3.33
CA ASP A 21 -11.92 -2.52 3.85
C ASP A 21 -11.30 -3.85 4.35
N SER A 22 -10.81 -4.62 3.39
CA SER A 22 -10.32 -5.97 3.60
C SER A 22 -9.05 -5.92 4.44
N PHE A 23 -8.27 -4.86 4.28
CA PHE A 23 -7.08 -4.54 5.07
C PHE A 23 -7.40 -4.28 6.54
N GLY A 24 -8.29 -3.34 6.84
CA GLY A 24 -8.71 -3.04 8.20
C GLY A 24 -9.33 -4.25 8.90
N SER A 25 -10.01 -5.12 8.14
CA SER A 25 -10.55 -6.38 8.63
C SER A 25 -9.45 -7.35 9.09
N TYR A 26 -8.40 -7.57 8.29
CA TYR A 26 -7.30 -8.47 8.67
C TYR A 26 -6.50 -7.94 9.85
N ARG A 27 -6.25 -6.64 9.88
CA ARG A 27 -5.61 -6.02 11.03
C ARG A 27 -6.43 -6.25 12.30
N SER A 28 -7.74 -5.98 12.24
CA SER A 28 -8.64 -6.19 13.38
C SER A 28 -8.64 -7.66 13.84
N GLN A 29 -8.68 -8.61 12.90
CA GLN A 29 -8.61 -10.04 13.20
C GLN A 29 -7.29 -10.43 13.88
N VAL A 30 -6.16 -9.91 13.40
CA VAL A 30 -4.85 -10.19 13.99
C VAL A 30 -4.74 -9.53 15.36
N ALA A 31 -5.11 -8.25 15.50
CA ALA A 31 -5.08 -7.54 16.77
C ALA A 31 -5.99 -8.20 17.82
N GLU A 32 -7.20 -8.61 17.44
CA GLU A 32 -8.12 -9.36 18.29
C GLU A 32 -7.51 -10.70 18.70
N PHE A 33 -6.97 -11.46 17.75
CA PHE A 33 -6.32 -12.74 18.05
C PHE A 33 -5.13 -12.59 19.00
N LEU A 34 -4.30 -11.55 18.80
CA LEU A 34 -3.15 -11.27 19.66
C LEU A 34 -3.54 -10.75 21.05
N SER A 35 -4.73 -10.15 21.18
CA SER A 35 -5.27 -9.69 22.47
C SER A 35 -5.90 -10.81 23.30
N GLN A 36 -6.16 -11.98 22.70
CA GLN A 36 -6.69 -13.13 23.43
C GLN A 36 -5.62 -13.73 24.33
N GLU A 37 -5.74 -13.48 25.63
CA GLU A 37 -4.79 -13.96 26.63
C GLU A 37 -4.87 -15.49 26.78
N GLU A 38 -3.84 -16.19 26.31
CA GLU A 38 -3.73 -17.64 26.41
C GLU A 38 -3.23 -18.02 27.82
N ARG A 39 -4.03 -18.79 28.57
CA ARG A 39 -3.56 -19.40 29.82
C ARG A 39 -2.68 -20.60 29.50
N ILE A 40 -1.40 -20.36 29.28
CA ILE A 40 -0.43 -21.42 29.00
C ILE A 40 -0.17 -22.20 30.29
N SER A 41 -0.25 -23.52 30.23
CA SER A 41 0.09 -24.37 31.37
C SER A 41 1.60 -24.26 31.67
N LEU A 42 1.99 -24.26 32.95
CA LEU A 42 3.39 -24.21 33.39
C LEU A 42 4.28 -25.28 32.73
N HIS A 43 3.69 -26.42 32.36
CA HIS A 43 4.37 -27.53 31.70
C HIS A 43 4.65 -27.24 30.21
N ASP A 44 3.71 -26.61 29.50
CA ASP A 44 3.93 -26.16 28.12
C ASP A 44 4.89 -24.97 28.04
N LEU A 45 4.94 -24.11 29.06
CA LEU A 45 5.87 -22.97 29.10
C LEU A 45 7.33 -23.44 29.05
N GLN A 46 7.69 -24.49 29.79
CA GLN A 46 9.05 -25.05 29.83
C GLN A 46 9.44 -25.76 28.52
N ALA A 47 8.51 -26.41 27.85
CA ALA A 47 8.75 -27.03 26.55
C ALA A 47 8.84 -25.98 25.42
N THR A 48 8.02 -24.94 25.47
CA THR A 48 7.97 -23.89 24.44
C THR A 48 9.18 -22.94 24.52
N VAL A 49 9.61 -22.58 25.74
CA VAL A 49 10.79 -21.72 25.98
C VAL A 49 12.10 -22.43 25.59
N ARG A 50 12.17 -23.76 25.71
CA ARG A 50 13.37 -24.52 25.30
C ARG A 50 13.47 -24.80 23.79
N HIS A 51 12.40 -24.57 23.02
CA HIS A 51 12.33 -25.02 21.62
C HIS A 51 11.96 -23.95 20.58
N SER A 52 11.54 -22.73 20.94
CA SER A 52 11.26 -21.71 19.92
C SER A 52 12.49 -20.86 19.58
N ASN A 53 13.23 -21.26 18.54
CA ASN A 53 14.20 -20.39 17.85
C ASN A 53 13.52 -19.26 17.05
N THR A 54 12.19 -19.26 16.97
CA THR A 54 11.40 -18.27 16.23
C THR A 54 11.23 -16.97 17.02
N ALA A 55 11.55 -15.85 16.38
CA ALA A 55 11.42 -14.52 16.97
C ALA A 55 9.95 -14.14 17.25
N ILE A 56 9.06 -14.37 16.28
CA ILE A 56 7.63 -14.04 16.32
C ILE A 56 6.87 -14.97 17.27
N GLY A 57 5.94 -14.40 18.03
CA GLY A 57 5.08 -15.13 18.96
C GLY A 57 5.85 -15.72 20.13
N ALA A 58 6.87 -15.00 20.60
CA ALA A 58 7.59 -15.40 21.80
C ALA A 58 6.61 -15.44 22.98
N GLY A 59 6.47 -16.61 23.60
CA GLY A 59 5.46 -16.82 24.64
C GLY A 59 4.08 -17.24 24.14
N MET A 60 3.89 -17.53 22.84
CA MET A 60 2.67 -18.17 22.31
C MET A 60 2.85 -19.69 22.21
N SER A 61 1.76 -20.45 22.37
CA SER A 61 1.76 -21.89 22.08
C SER A 61 2.04 -22.17 20.59
N ASN A 62 2.52 -23.39 20.27
CA ASN A 62 2.73 -23.79 18.88
C ASN A 62 1.44 -23.73 18.05
N LEU A 63 0.29 -24.04 18.66
CA LEU A 63 -1.02 -23.93 18.00
C LEU A 63 -1.33 -22.48 17.63
N ASN A 64 -1.10 -21.54 18.55
CA ASN A 64 -1.38 -20.12 18.29
C ASN A 64 -0.40 -19.52 17.28
N LYS A 65 0.86 -19.96 17.27
CA LYS A 65 1.82 -19.61 16.21
C LYS A 65 1.36 -20.09 14.84
N GLU A 66 0.84 -21.31 14.74
CA GLU A 66 0.32 -21.86 13.48
C GLU A 66 -0.92 -21.09 13.03
N LYS A 67 -1.86 -20.79 13.94
CA LYS A 67 -3.04 -19.96 13.64
C LYS A 67 -2.66 -18.58 13.12
N LEU A 68 -1.71 -17.90 13.78
CA LEU A 68 -1.19 -16.61 13.30
C LEU A 68 -0.59 -16.76 11.91
N ASN A 69 0.19 -17.82 11.66
CA ASN A 69 0.78 -18.07 10.35
C ASN A 69 -0.29 -18.25 9.26
N VAL A 70 -1.34 -19.01 9.55
CA VAL A 70 -2.47 -19.20 8.62
C VAL A 70 -3.18 -17.88 8.34
N LEU A 71 -3.47 -17.07 9.37
CA LEU A 71 -4.09 -15.75 9.21
C LEU A 71 -3.24 -14.82 8.32
N LEU A 72 -1.93 -14.76 8.57
CA LEU A 72 -1.01 -13.93 7.78
C LEU A 72 -0.91 -14.41 6.33
N ARG A 73 -0.90 -15.73 6.09
CA ARG A 73 -0.94 -16.29 4.73
C ARG A 73 -2.24 -15.95 4.02
N GLN A 74 -3.37 -16.00 4.74
CA GLN A 74 -4.67 -15.66 4.18
C GLN A 74 -4.77 -14.17 3.84
N CYS A 75 -4.22 -13.32 4.70
CA CYS A 75 -4.04 -11.90 4.45
C CYS A 75 -3.28 -11.69 3.13
N VAL A 76 -2.06 -12.22 2.99
CA VAL A 76 -1.27 -12.08 1.74
C VAL A 76 -2.04 -12.56 0.50
N LYS A 77 -2.72 -13.71 0.58
CA LYS A 77 -3.50 -14.25 -0.55
C LYS A 77 -4.61 -13.31 -1.01
N ASN A 78 -5.26 -12.63 -0.08
CA ASN A 78 -6.42 -11.79 -0.38
C ASN A 78 -6.01 -10.36 -0.76
N LEU A 79 -4.89 -9.87 -0.23
CA LEU A 79 -4.38 -8.54 -0.58
C LEU A 79 -3.70 -8.50 -1.95
N THR A 80 -3.14 -9.62 -2.42
CA THR A 80 -2.51 -9.71 -3.75
C THR A 80 -3.43 -9.26 -4.88
N PRO A 81 -4.65 -9.81 -5.07
CA PRO A 81 -5.54 -9.36 -6.14
C PRO A 81 -6.00 -7.91 -5.99
N GLU A 82 -6.12 -7.41 -4.76
CA GLU A 82 -6.51 -6.01 -4.51
C GLU A 82 -5.42 -5.04 -4.98
N ILE A 83 -4.15 -5.36 -4.73
CA ILE A 83 -2.99 -4.62 -5.26
C ILE A 83 -2.95 -4.69 -6.80
N ASP A 84 -3.23 -5.86 -7.39
CA ASP A 84 -3.27 -6.03 -8.84
C ASP A 84 -4.36 -5.15 -9.48
N GLU A 85 -5.55 -5.08 -8.86
CA GLU A 85 -6.62 -4.20 -9.30
C GLU A 85 -6.23 -2.72 -9.23
N MET A 86 -5.59 -2.30 -8.15
CA MET A 86 -5.10 -0.91 -8.03
C MET A 86 -4.05 -0.59 -9.10
N GLN A 87 -3.11 -1.50 -9.34
CA GLN A 87 -2.12 -1.34 -10.40
C GLN A 87 -2.82 -1.17 -11.76
N GLN A 88 -3.86 -1.96 -12.05
CA GLN A 88 -4.64 -1.81 -13.27
C GLN A 88 -5.33 -0.44 -13.37
N ARG A 89 -5.90 0.07 -12.27
CA ARG A 89 -6.53 1.41 -12.23
C ARG A 89 -5.52 2.51 -12.55
N VAL A 90 -4.33 2.45 -11.94
CA VAL A 90 -3.23 3.39 -12.21
C VAL A 90 -2.76 3.30 -13.66
N CYS A 91 -2.58 2.10 -14.22
CA CYS A 91 -2.19 1.93 -15.62
C CYS A 91 -3.24 2.50 -16.60
N ARG A 92 -4.54 2.28 -16.34
CA ARG A 92 -5.62 2.85 -17.16
C ARG A 92 -5.59 4.37 -17.14
N MET A 93 -5.45 4.96 -15.95
CA MET A 93 -5.32 6.42 -15.82
C MET A 93 -4.11 6.94 -16.57
N HIS A 94 -2.95 6.31 -16.41
CA HIS A 94 -1.75 6.70 -17.11
C HIS A 94 -1.93 6.69 -18.64
N LEU A 95 -2.61 5.66 -19.18
CA LEU A 95 -2.95 5.59 -20.60
C LEU A 95 -3.89 6.74 -21.03
N ILE A 96 -4.94 7.01 -20.26
CA ILE A 96 -5.87 8.10 -20.55
C ILE A 96 -5.14 9.46 -20.52
N SER A 97 -4.21 9.66 -19.57
CA SER A 97 -3.39 10.88 -19.50
C SER A 97 -2.51 11.03 -20.73
N GLN A 98 -1.89 9.95 -21.20
CA GLN A 98 -1.09 9.98 -22.43
C GLN A 98 -1.95 10.35 -23.63
N MET A 99 -3.14 9.76 -23.77
CA MET A 99 -4.06 10.08 -24.87
C MET A 99 -4.51 11.54 -24.82
N ALA A 100 -4.87 12.05 -23.64
CA ALA A 100 -5.24 13.45 -23.45
C ALA A 100 -4.10 14.42 -23.79
N ASN A 101 -2.87 14.10 -23.42
CA ASN A 101 -1.69 14.92 -23.70
C ASN A 101 -1.29 14.88 -25.19
N ASN A 102 -1.46 13.74 -25.86
CA ASN A 102 -1.20 13.60 -27.30
C ASN A 102 -2.25 14.34 -28.15
N CYS A 103 -3.51 14.38 -27.69
CA CYS A 103 -4.54 15.25 -28.29
C CYS A 103 -4.20 16.74 -28.09
N ALA A 104 -3.64 17.12 -26.94
CA ALA A 104 -3.27 18.51 -26.64
C ALA A 104 -1.96 18.97 -27.30
N SER A 105 -1.03 18.06 -27.62
CA SER A 105 0.25 18.37 -28.28
C SER A 105 0.17 18.42 -29.81
N SER A 106 -0.97 18.01 -30.38
CA SER A 106 -1.29 18.28 -31.77
C SER A 106 -1.43 19.79 -31.94
N SER A 107 -0.44 20.42 -32.58
CA SER A 107 -0.51 21.84 -32.94
C SER A 107 -1.85 22.11 -33.65
N PRO A 108 -2.48 23.29 -33.44
CA PRO A 108 -3.73 23.63 -34.13
C PRO A 108 -3.59 23.53 -35.67
N SER A 109 -2.36 23.57 -36.18
CA SER A 109 -2.01 23.34 -37.59
C SER A 109 -2.26 21.91 -38.11
N ILE A 110 -2.33 20.87 -37.25
CA ILE A 110 -2.62 19.48 -37.69
C ILE A 110 -4.13 19.20 -37.70
N LEU A 111 -4.92 19.85 -36.83
CA LEU A 111 -6.39 19.79 -36.93
C LEU A 111 -6.90 20.38 -38.26
N GLN A 112 -6.13 21.30 -38.87
CA GLN A 112 -6.39 21.82 -40.20
C GLN A 112 -6.00 20.85 -41.35
N SER A 113 -5.26 19.78 -41.05
CA SER A 113 -4.80 18.79 -42.03
C SER A 113 -5.55 17.45 -41.97
N ILE A 114 -6.30 17.16 -40.90
CA ILE A 114 -7.24 16.01 -40.86
C ILE A 114 -8.54 16.36 -41.59
N VAL A 115 -8.83 17.66 -41.74
CA VAL A 115 -9.76 18.14 -42.76
C VAL A 115 -9.06 18.02 -44.11
N VAL A 116 -9.19 16.85 -44.73
CA VAL A 116 -9.13 16.76 -46.19
C VAL A 116 -10.07 17.85 -46.72
N PRO A 117 -9.64 18.71 -47.66
CA PRO A 117 -10.55 19.63 -48.31
C PRO A 117 -11.42 18.79 -49.26
N ASP A 118 -12.41 18.10 -48.69
CA ASP A 118 -13.62 17.77 -49.42
C ASP A 118 -14.65 18.80 -49.03
N GLU A 119 -15.21 19.44 -50.04
CA GLU A 119 -16.14 20.53 -49.86
C GLU A 119 -17.37 20.06 -49.07
N SER A 120 -17.83 20.89 -48.14
CA SER A 120 -19.07 20.74 -47.35
C SER A 120 -18.91 20.12 -45.95
N GLY A 121 -18.66 20.98 -44.97
CA GLY A 121 -18.90 20.69 -43.56
C GLY A 121 -17.96 21.48 -42.64
N GLY A 122 -18.22 22.77 -42.45
CA GLY A 122 -17.45 23.59 -41.54
C GLY A 122 -17.59 23.05 -40.12
N ALA A 123 -16.53 22.47 -39.56
CA ALA A 123 -16.43 22.26 -38.13
C ALA A 123 -16.62 23.64 -37.47
N THR A 124 -17.73 23.79 -36.76
CA THR A 124 -18.12 25.07 -36.17
C THR A 124 -17.21 25.37 -34.99
N GLU A 125 -17.05 26.65 -34.65
CA GLU A 125 -16.32 27.07 -33.45
C GLU A 125 -16.91 26.41 -32.18
N ASP A 126 -18.21 26.12 -32.19
CA ASP A 126 -18.91 25.35 -31.17
C ASP A 126 -18.43 23.89 -31.06
N ASP A 127 -18.08 23.24 -32.17
CA ASP A 127 -17.53 21.86 -32.16
C ASP A 127 -16.13 21.82 -31.52
N ILE A 128 -15.31 22.84 -31.78
CA ILE A 128 -13.99 23.01 -31.16
C ILE A 128 -14.13 23.30 -29.67
N GLN A 129 -15.08 24.16 -29.29
CA GLN A 129 -15.35 24.50 -27.88
C GLN A 129 -15.88 23.31 -27.09
N ASN A 130 -16.70 22.44 -27.70
CA ASN A 130 -17.16 21.19 -27.09
C ASN A 130 -16.01 20.21 -26.85
N LEU A 131 -15.12 20.02 -27.83
CA LEU A 131 -13.99 19.09 -27.69
C LEU A 131 -12.99 19.52 -26.60
N VAL A 132 -12.73 20.84 -26.48
CA VAL A 132 -11.90 21.40 -25.40
C VAL A 132 -12.58 21.23 -24.04
N SER A 133 -13.90 21.45 -23.98
CA SER A 133 -14.68 21.27 -22.75
C SER A 133 -14.68 19.80 -22.28
N ASP A 134 -14.75 18.85 -23.21
CA ASP A 134 -14.64 17.41 -22.93
C ASP A 134 -13.24 17.05 -22.41
N LEU A 135 -12.18 17.64 -22.99
CA LEU A 135 -10.81 17.43 -22.51
C LEU A 135 -10.60 17.96 -21.07
N ASP A 136 -11.15 19.13 -20.76
CA ASP A 136 -11.08 19.71 -19.41
C ASP A 136 -11.94 18.94 -18.40
N LEU A 137 -13.07 18.39 -18.83
CA LEU A 137 -13.87 17.46 -18.03
C LEU A 137 -13.09 16.18 -17.72
N VAL A 138 -12.44 15.58 -18.72
CA VAL A 138 -11.58 14.40 -18.55
C VAL A 138 -10.46 14.70 -17.57
N LYS A 139 -9.73 15.81 -17.71
CA LYS A 139 -8.65 16.19 -16.78
C LYS A 139 -9.13 16.37 -15.34
N ARG A 140 -10.29 17.00 -15.11
CA ARG A 140 -10.88 17.13 -13.77
C ARG A 140 -11.25 15.78 -13.17
N LEU A 141 -11.98 14.95 -13.91
CA LEU A 141 -12.38 13.62 -13.45
C LEU A 141 -11.14 12.76 -13.12
N MET A 142 -10.12 12.80 -13.97
CA MET A 142 -8.86 12.13 -13.72
C MET A 142 -8.15 12.64 -12.46
N SER A 143 -8.18 13.95 -12.20
CA SER A 143 -7.55 14.52 -11.01
C SER A 143 -8.27 14.09 -9.73
N GLN A 144 -9.60 14.04 -9.77
CA GLN A 144 -10.44 13.56 -8.66
C GLN A 144 -10.23 12.06 -8.41
N ASP A 145 -10.23 11.24 -9.46
CA ASP A 145 -9.97 9.81 -9.35
C ASP A 145 -8.53 9.53 -8.90
N SER A 146 -7.56 10.35 -9.33
CA SER A 146 -6.17 10.25 -8.87
C SER A 146 -6.06 10.49 -7.37
N HIS A 147 -6.68 11.54 -6.85
CA HIS A 147 -6.65 11.81 -5.41
C HIS A 147 -7.33 10.67 -4.64
N ALA A 148 -8.48 10.18 -5.11
CA ALA A 148 -9.19 9.08 -4.46
C ALA A 148 -8.32 7.81 -4.38
N LEU A 149 -7.64 7.46 -5.48
CA LEU A 149 -6.74 6.30 -5.53
C LEU A 149 -5.49 6.48 -4.68
N LEU A 150 -4.91 7.68 -4.66
CA LEU A 150 -3.78 7.99 -3.77
C LEU A 150 -4.18 7.82 -2.31
N SER A 151 -5.33 8.36 -1.90
CA SER A 151 -5.84 8.19 -0.54
C SER A 151 -6.13 6.72 -0.20
N GLU A 152 -6.65 5.93 -1.14
CA GLU A 152 -6.85 4.47 -0.98
C GLU A 152 -5.51 3.76 -0.77
N LEU A 153 -4.50 4.09 -1.59
CA LEU A 153 -3.15 3.51 -1.51
C LEU A 153 -2.45 3.85 -0.20
N GLU A 154 -2.52 5.12 0.22
CA GLU A 154 -1.96 5.59 1.48
C GLU A 154 -2.61 4.87 2.67
N ASN A 155 -3.94 4.72 2.68
CA ASN A 155 -4.64 3.99 3.71
C ASN A 155 -4.22 2.51 3.76
N MET A 156 -4.16 1.85 2.60
CA MET A 156 -3.73 0.45 2.50
C MET A 156 -2.29 0.24 2.95
N GLN A 157 -1.38 1.11 2.52
CA GLN A 157 0.00 1.10 2.98
C GLN A 157 0.03 1.24 4.50
N GLN A 158 -0.72 2.19 5.05
CA GLN A 158 -0.73 2.45 6.49
C GLN A 158 -1.27 1.26 7.30
N GLU A 159 -2.33 0.61 6.84
CA GLU A 159 -2.88 -0.59 7.50
C GLU A 159 -1.91 -1.77 7.44
N LEU A 160 -1.17 -1.95 6.35
CA LEU A 160 -0.10 -2.93 6.26
C LEU A 160 1.03 -2.65 7.25
N GLU A 161 1.43 -1.38 7.40
CA GLU A 161 2.45 -1.02 8.39
C GLU A 161 1.98 -1.30 9.82
N ASN A 162 0.71 -1.01 10.11
CA ASN A 162 0.12 -1.27 11.42
C ASN A 162 0.07 -2.77 11.70
N LEU A 163 -0.37 -3.59 10.74
CA LEU A 163 -0.38 -5.04 10.86
C LEU A 163 1.03 -5.59 11.12
N LEU A 164 2.05 -5.08 10.43
CA LEU A 164 3.42 -5.51 10.63
C LEU A 164 3.93 -5.12 12.02
N ASP A 165 3.59 -3.94 12.53
CA ASP A 165 3.91 -3.52 13.90
C ASP A 165 3.21 -4.43 14.92
N ASP A 166 1.92 -4.74 14.72
CA ASP A 166 1.13 -5.63 15.60
C ASP A 166 1.76 -7.04 15.69
N VAL A 167 2.16 -7.61 14.54
CA VAL A 167 2.86 -8.91 14.49
C VAL A 167 4.22 -8.82 15.15
N VAL A 168 4.98 -7.76 14.87
CA VAL A 168 6.34 -7.58 15.39
C VAL A 168 6.33 -7.34 16.90
N ALA A 169 5.30 -6.73 17.46
CA ALA A 169 5.15 -6.54 18.91
C ALA A 169 5.16 -7.88 19.68
N THR A 170 4.83 -8.99 19.03
CA THR A 170 4.91 -10.34 19.61
C THR A 170 6.32 -10.93 19.64
N CYS A 171 7.30 -10.23 19.07
CA CYS A 171 8.66 -10.73 18.99
C CYS A 171 9.38 -10.61 20.33
N ARG A 172 10.20 -11.62 20.68
CA ARG A 172 11.09 -11.50 21.84
C ARG A 172 12.09 -10.34 21.68
N PRO A 173 12.70 -9.84 22.75
CA PRO A 173 13.84 -8.93 22.65
C PRO A 173 14.95 -9.47 21.73
N MET A 174 15.51 -8.61 20.87
CA MET A 174 16.73 -8.92 20.13
C MET A 174 17.95 -9.01 21.06
N THR A 175 18.76 -10.03 20.86
CA THR A 175 20.06 -10.18 21.52
C THR A 175 21.10 -9.23 20.91
N HIS A 176 22.18 -8.94 21.65
CA HIS A 176 23.30 -8.15 21.13
C HIS A 176 23.96 -8.76 19.88
N GLY A 177 23.96 -10.09 19.76
CA GLY A 177 24.43 -10.77 18.55
C GLY A 177 23.58 -10.39 17.34
N GLU A 178 22.26 -10.53 17.47
CA GLU A 178 21.30 -10.20 16.40
C GLU A 178 21.34 -8.71 16.01
N LYS A 179 21.50 -7.80 16.98
CA LYS A 179 21.65 -6.37 16.69
C LYS A 179 22.91 -6.08 15.87
N ARG A 180 24.04 -6.71 16.19
CA ARG A 180 25.29 -6.56 15.42
C ARG A 180 25.16 -7.15 14.02
N ASP A 181 24.53 -8.31 13.89
CA ASP A 181 24.29 -8.95 12.60
C ASP A 181 23.34 -8.13 11.72
N LEU A 182 22.31 -7.53 12.32
CA LEU A 182 21.42 -6.59 11.67
C LEU A 182 22.19 -5.36 11.18
N GLN A 183 23.01 -4.74 12.03
CA GLN A 183 23.83 -3.59 11.67
C GLN A 183 24.73 -3.89 10.47
N LYS A 184 25.41 -5.03 10.49
CA LYS A 184 26.25 -5.49 9.38
C LYS A 184 25.41 -5.69 8.11
N SER A 185 24.27 -6.34 8.24
CA SER A 185 23.38 -6.64 7.11
C SER A 185 22.82 -5.37 6.46
N ILE A 186 22.52 -4.33 7.23
CA ILE A 186 22.05 -3.03 6.70
C ILE A 186 23.16 -2.38 5.87
N LYS A 187 24.42 -2.38 6.35
CA LYS A 187 25.56 -1.81 5.61
C LYS A 187 25.86 -2.52 4.28
N GLU A 188 25.46 -3.78 4.14
CA GLU A 188 25.63 -4.58 2.92
C GLU A 188 24.49 -4.38 1.90
N LEU A 189 23.45 -3.62 2.24
CA LEU A 189 22.33 -3.37 1.34
C LEU A 189 22.69 -2.38 0.22
N PRO A 190 22.10 -2.54 -0.98
CA PRO A 190 22.16 -1.51 -2.01
C PRO A 190 21.53 -0.20 -1.55
N GLU A 191 22.01 0.91 -2.09
CA GLU A 191 21.57 2.27 -1.74
C GLU A 191 20.04 2.43 -1.87
N GLY A 192 19.43 1.90 -2.94
CA GLY A 192 17.98 1.96 -3.13
C GLY A 192 17.18 1.32 -1.99
N ASN A 193 17.74 0.34 -1.28
CA ASN A 193 17.08 -0.27 -0.13
C ASN A 193 17.30 0.51 1.18
N LEU A 194 18.33 1.37 1.25
CA LEU A 194 18.60 2.22 2.41
C LEU A 194 17.57 3.33 2.55
N HIS A 195 17.02 3.83 1.43
CA HIS A 195 15.92 4.81 1.47
C HIS A 195 14.73 4.26 2.26
N ARG A 196 14.33 3.02 1.97
CA ARG A 196 13.24 2.37 2.69
C ARG A 196 13.56 2.08 4.16
N ILE A 197 14.83 1.81 4.51
CA ILE A 197 15.25 1.71 5.91
C ILE A 197 15.02 3.04 6.63
N ALA A 198 15.41 4.15 6.00
CA ALA A 198 15.21 5.49 6.57
C ALA A 198 13.72 5.79 6.76
N GLU A 199 12.85 5.44 5.80
CA GLU A 199 11.39 5.56 5.95
C GLU A 199 10.85 4.76 7.14
N ILE A 200 11.28 3.50 7.30
CA ILE A 200 10.84 2.65 8.43
C ILE A 200 11.21 3.32 9.77
N VAL A 201 12.42 3.85 9.87
CA VAL A 201 12.89 4.55 11.07
C VAL A 201 12.11 5.85 11.28
N ALA A 202 11.95 6.65 10.24
CA ALA A 202 11.23 7.93 10.29
C ALA A 202 9.79 7.74 10.79
N ASN A 203 9.07 6.80 10.18
CA ASN A 203 7.69 6.49 10.54
C ASN A 203 7.58 6.01 11.99
N HIS A 204 8.54 5.21 12.44
CA HIS A 204 8.58 4.74 13.82
C HIS A 204 8.85 5.90 14.81
N CYS A 205 9.77 6.82 14.48
CA CYS A 205 10.05 8.00 15.30
C CYS A 205 8.80 8.91 15.42
N ILE A 206 8.14 9.20 14.29
CA ILE A 206 6.92 10.01 14.25
C ILE A 206 5.83 9.38 15.13
N ARG A 207 5.60 8.08 14.98
CA ARG A 207 4.62 7.33 15.77
C ARG A 207 4.94 7.31 17.27
N SER A 208 6.22 7.32 17.61
CA SER A 208 6.71 7.36 18.99
C SER A 208 6.80 8.78 19.56
N GLY A 209 6.41 9.81 18.82
CA GLY A 209 6.48 11.21 19.25
C GLY A 209 7.91 11.75 19.41
N LYS A 210 8.90 11.13 18.75
CA LYS A 210 10.31 11.56 18.80
C LYS A 210 10.62 12.51 17.64
N GLU A 211 11.44 13.53 17.90
CA GLU A 211 11.95 14.43 16.86
C GLU A 211 12.79 13.66 15.83
N PHE A 212 12.61 14.00 14.56
CA PHE A 212 13.28 13.36 13.43
C PHE A 212 14.14 14.39 12.67
N PHE A 213 15.33 13.97 12.23
CA PHE A 213 16.28 14.79 11.46
C PHE A 213 16.55 14.13 10.10
N ASP A 214 16.91 14.94 9.10
CA ASP A 214 17.25 14.48 7.72
C ASP A 214 18.37 13.43 7.69
N GLU A 215 19.29 13.45 8.68
CA GLU A 215 20.32 12.44 8.84
C GLU A 215 19.95 11.45 9.95
N VAL A 216 19.60 10.23 9.55
CA VAL A 216 19.10 9.19 10.45
C VAL A 216 20.25 8.39 11.06
N ILE A 217 20.79 8.87 12.18
CA ILE A 217 21.78 8.12 12.98
C ILE A 217 21.03 7.26 14.01
N VAL A 218 20.83 5.98 13.70
CA VAL A 218 20.15 5.04 14.61
C VAL A 218 21.17 4.31 15.48
N ASN A 219 21.05 4.49 16.80
CA ASN A 219 21.69 3.60 17.75
C ASN A 219 20.81 2.35 18.00
N LEU A 220 21.12 1.25 17.32
CA LEU A 220 20.39 -0.01 17.45
C LEU A 220 20.40 -0.58 18.87
N GLU A 221 21.36 -0.19 19.72
CA GLU A 221 21.38 -0.68 21.11
C GLU A 221 20.30 -0.04 21.98
N GLN A 222 19.97 1.23 21.70
CA GLN A 222 18.97 2.01 22.42
C GLN A 222 17.60 2.03 21.72
N SER A 223 17.51 1.37 20.57
CA SER A 223 16.28 1.26 19.78
C SER A 223 15.30 0.31 20.47
N ASP A 224 14.01 0.60 20.32
CA ASP A 224 12.94 -0.26 20.80
C ASP A 224 12.90 -1.58 20.01
N ASN A 225 12.27 -2.58 20.61
CA ASN A 225 12.23 -3.92 20.03
C ASN A 225 11.44 -3.96 18.70
N ILE A 226 10.40 -3.13 18.56
CA ILE A 226 9.53 -3.16 17.37
C ILE A 226 10.33 -2.68 16.16
N MET A 227 10.99 -1.52 16.27
CA MET A 227 11.83 -0.98 15.20
C MET A 227 12.92 -1.96 14.79
N LEU A 228 13.61 -2.58 15.76
CA LEU A 228 14.68 -3.54 15.48
C LEU A 228 14.20 -4.75 14.64
N TRP A 229 13.09 -5.35 15.02
CA TRP A 229 12.53 -6.47 14.27
C TRP A 229 11.93 -6.06 12.93
N ARG A 230 11.33 -4.87 12.82
CA ARG A 230 10.85 -4.31 11.54
C ARG A 230 12.00 -4.19 10.55
N LEU A 231 13.13 -3.63 10.98
CA LEU A 231 14.35 -3.57 10.18
C LEU A 231 14.86 -4.97 9.81
N HIS A 232 14.91 -5.89 10.78
CA HIS A 232 15.38 -7.25 10.54
C HIS A 232 14.55 -7.99 9.48
N PHE A 233 13.22 -7.96 9.57
CA PHE A 233 12.36 -8.64 8.60
C PHE A 233 12.47 -8.01 7.22
N TYR A 234 12.54 -6.67 7.12
CA TYR A 234 12.75 -6.00 5.83
C TYR A 234 14.09 -6.39 5.19
N VAL A 235 15.19 -6.33 5.95
CA VAL A 235 16.53 -6.75 5.48
C VAL A 235 16.51 -8.22 5.03
N GLY A 236 15.83 -9.09 5.79
CA GLY A 236 15.62 -10.49 5.43
C GLY A 236 14.88 -10.67 4.10
N ALA A 237 13.79 -9.91 3.90
CA ALA A 237 13.01 -9.92 2.67
C ALA A 237 13.86 -9.48 1.45
N VAL A 238 14.64 -8.40 1.58
CA VAL A 238 15.55 -7.92 0.53
C VAL A 238 16.61 -8.97 0.20
N LYS A 239 17.23 -9.58 1.21
CA LYS A 239 18.23 -10.64 1.01
C LYS A 239 17.62 -11.86 0.30
N ASN A 240 16.39 -12.23 0.63
CA ASN A 240 15.71 -13.35 -0.03
C ASN A 240 15.31 -13.02 -1.47
N ALA A 241 14.77 -11.83 -1.74
CA ALA A 241 14.44 -11.38 -3.10
C ALA A 241 15.68 -11.40 -4.01
N ARG A 242 16.84 -10.95 -3.51
CA ARG A 242 18.11 -10.99 -4.27
C ARG A 242 18.63 -12.39 -4.55
N LYS A 243 18.28 -13.38 -3.73
CA LYS A 243 18.61 -14.79 -3.99
C LYS A 243 17.71 -15.40 -5.06
N LEU A 244 16.44 -14.99 -5.10
CA LEU A 244 15.44 -15.50 -6.05
C LEU A 244 15.55 -14.86 -7.44
N GLY A 245 16.12 -13.65 -7.53
CA GLY A 245 16.39 -12.97 -8.80
C GLY A 245 17.73 -13.32 -9.47
N ARG A 246 18.42 -14.38 -9.01
CA ARG A 246 19.61 -14.95 -9.64
C ARG A 246 19.29 -16.32 -10.22
#